data_AF-A0A8S9DQQ6-F1
#
_entry.id   AF-A0A8S9DQQ6-F1
#
_cell.length_a   1.000
_cell.length_b   1.000
_cell.length_c   1.000
_cell.angle_alpha   90.00
_cell.angle_beta   90.00
_cell.angle_gamma   90.00
#
_symmetry.space_group_name_H-M   'P 1'
#
loop_
_entity.id
_entity.type
_entity.pdbx_description
1 polymer ?
#
loop_
_entity_poly.entity_id
_entity_poly.type
_entity_poly.pdbx_seq_one_letter_code
_entity_poly.pdbx_strand_id
1 'polypeptide(L)'
;MNLSIIWDYDLDETQFCDLLDGKQTIGRLDSDWAAIRLLDYTSYPEIVRLLGFKRLIEGWPKWRKHVRSMSRHRSFDFLTVWLPANSPDWDK
;
A
#
# COMPACT_ATOMS: atom_id res chain seq x y z
N MET A 1 7.52 7.66 12.12
CA MET A 1 6.23 7.04 11.78
C MET A 1 5.21 7.35 12.87
N ASN A 2 4.12 8.05 12.56
CA ASN A 2 2.98 8.13 13.49
C ASN A 2 1.98 7.04 13.04
N LEU A 3 2.24 5.81 13.49
CA LEU A 3 1.54 4.59 13.07
C LEU A 3 0.24 4.31 13.85
N SER A 4 -0.18 5.24 14.71
CA SER A 4 -1.27 5.05 15.68
C SER A 4 -2.66 4.77 15.08
N ILE A 5 -2.79 4.67 13.75
CA ILE A 5 -4.07 4.57 13.03
C ILE A 5 -4.35 3.13 12.53
N ILE A 6 -3.40 2.20 12.59
CA ILE A 6 -3.55 0.87 11.95
C ILE A 6 -4.12 -0.22 12.89
N TRP A 7 -4.11 -0.02 14.22
CA TRP A 7 -4.18 -1.15 15.15
C TRP A 7 -5.55 -1.39 15.81
N ASP A 8 -6.41 -2.13 15.11
CA ASP A 8 -7.40 -3.03 15.76
C ASP A 8 -6.78 -4.41 16.07
N TYR A 9 -5.51 -4.62 15.70
CA TYR A 9 -4.79 -5.88 15.82
C TYR A 9 -3.55 -5.69 16.69
N ASP A 10 -3.21 -6.69 17.50
CA ASP A 10 -1.95 -6.75 18.25
C ASP A 10 -0.80 -7.09 17.28
N LEU A 11 -0.30 -6.06 16.62
CA LEU A 11 0.70 -6.13 15.56
C LEU A 11 1.66 -4.95 15.72
N ASP A 12 2.96 -5.23 15.67
CA ASP A 12 3.97 -4.18 15.67
C ASP A 12 4.41 -3.76 14.25
N GLU A 13 5.25 -2.73 14.18
CA GLU A 13 5.76 -2.20 12.91
C GLU A 13 6.57 -3.24 12.12
N THR A 14 7.35 -4.08 12.80
CA THR A 14 8.19 -5.10 12.15
C THR A 14 7.30 -6.16 11.52
N GLN A 15 6.32 -6.66 12.26
CA GLN A 15 5.34 -7.61 11.77
C GLN A 15 4.53 -7.03 10.62
N PHE A 16 4.14 -5.74 10.67
CA PHE A 16 3.49 -5.10 9.53
C PHE A 16 4.36 -5.12 8.28
N CYS A 17 5.63 -4.75 8.42
CA CYS A 17 6.58 -4.73 7.31
C CYS A 17 6.80 -6.14 6.76
N ASP A 18 6.89 -7.16 7.62
CA ASP A 18 7.05 -8.55 7.19
C ASP A 18 5.80 -9.09 6.50
N LEU A 19 4.59 -8.72 6.96
CA LEU A 19 3.35 -8.99 6.24
C LEU A 19 3.37 -8.29 4.88
N LEU A 20 3.67 -6.99 4.87
CA LEU A 20 3.69 -6.17 3.66
C LEU A 20 4.69 -6.73 2.64
N ASP A 21 5.87 -7.16 3.05
CA ASP A 21 6.89 -7.76 2.18
C ASP A 21 6.57 -9.22 1.78
N GLY A 22 5.50 -9.80 2.33
CA GLY A 22 5.14 -11.20 2.09
C GLY A 22 6.09 -12.20 2.76
N LYS A 23 6.92 -11.75 3.70
CA LYS A 23 7.80 -12.59 4.52
C LYS A 23 7.02 -13.36 5.58
N GLN A 24 5.86 -12.84 5.98
CA GLN A 24 5.00 -13.44 6.98
C GLN A 24 3.53 -13.44 6.54
N THR A 25 2.75 -14.34 7.12
CA THR A 25 1.28 -14.31 7.12
C THR A 25 0.82 -14.66 8.54
N ILE A 26 -0.15 -13.93 9.09
CA ILE A 26 -0.69 -14.16 10.43
C ILE A 26 -2.19 -14.47 10.32
N GLY A 27 -2.56 -15.74 10.44
CA GLY A 27 -3.94 -16.16 10.22
C GLY A 27 -4.41 -15.85 8.80
N ARG A 28 -5.27 -14.84 8.63
CA ARG A 28 -5.76 -14.34 7.34
C ARG A 28 -5.11 -13.03 6.88
N LEU A 29 -4.13 -12.53 7.63
CA LEU A 29 -3.43 -11.28 7.35
C LEU A 29 -2.23 -11.60 6.47
N ASP A 30 -2.32 -11.23 5.20
CA ASP A 30 -1.28 -11.44 4.18
C ASP A 30 -0.78 -10.10 3.61
N SER A 31 0.07 -10.17 2.59
CA SER A 31 0.65 -8.97 1.94
C SER A 31 -0.40 -8.07 1.30
N ASP A 32 -1.49 -8.62 0.75
CA ASP A 32 -2.56 -7.81 0.19
C ASP A 32 -3.34 -7.10 1.27
N TRP A 33 -3.62 -7.78 2.39
CA TRP A 33 -4.25 -7.17 3.55
C TRP A 33 -3.42 -5.98 4.05
N ALA A 34 -2.10 -6.15 4.19
CA ALA A 34 -1.20 -5.09 4.64
C ALA A 34 -1.16 -3.92 3.64
N ALA A 35 -1.08 -4.20 2.35
CA ALA A 35 -1.10 -3.18 1.30
C ALA A 35 -2.40 -2.36 1.33
N ILE A 36 -3.56 -3.01 1.41
CA ILE A 36 -4.87 -2.33 1.48
C ILE A 36 -4.94 -1.43 2.71
N ARG A 37 -4.47 -1.91 3.87
CA ARG A 37 -4.44 -1.12 5.11
C ARG A 37 -3.57 0.12 4.98
N LEU A 38 -2.38 -0.04 4.40
CA LEU A 38 -1.47 1.07 4.14
C LEU A 38 -2.13 2.13 3.23
N LEU A 39 -2.82 1.71 2.17
CA LEU A 39 -3.47 2.62 1.22
C LEU A 39 -4.63 3.41 1.83
N ASP A 40 -5.42 2.79 2.72
CA ASP A 40 -6.56 3.46 3.36
C ASP A 40 -6.13 4.42 4.48
N TYR A 41 -5.15 4.04 5.29
CA TYR A 41 -4.93 4.68 6.60
C TYR A 41 -3.64 5.50 6.71
N THR A 42 -2.77 5.48 5.70
CA THR A 42 -1.43 6.05 5.81
C THR A 42 -1.17 7.17 4.80
N SER A 43 -0.31 8.14 5.14
CA SER A 43 0.00 9.27 4.25
C SER A 43 0.69 8.80 2.96
N TYR A 44 0.57 9.58 1.88
CA TYR A 44 1.19 9.25 0.59
C TYR A 44 2.72 9.06 0.67
N PRO A 45 3.51 9.90 1.37
CA PRO A 45 4.95 9.68 1.52
C PRO A 45 5.29 8.33 2.15
N GLU A 46 4.52 7.91 3.16
CA GLU A 46 4.71 6.63 3.84
C GLU A 46 4.29 5.45 2.95
N ILE A 47 3.23 5.59 2.16
CA ILE A 47 2.85 4.59 1.15
C ILE A 47 3.99 4.38 0.15
N VAL A 48 4.53 5.46 -0.42
CA VAL A 48 5.63 5.38 -1.37
C VAL A 48 6.89 4.79 -0.72
N ARG A 49 7.19 5.19 0.53
CA ARG A 49 8.36 4.67 1.27
C ARG A 49 8.30 3.17 1.52
N LEU A 50 7.13 2.64 1.92
CA LEU A 50 6.99 1.24 2.33
C LEU A 50 6.66 0.31 1.16
N LEU A 51 5.88 0.78 0.19
CA LEU A 51 5.37 -0.05 -0.89
C LEU A 51 6.15 0.16 -2.19
N GLY A 52 6.67 1.37 -2.40
CA GLY A 52 7.32 1.77 -3.66
C GLY A 52 6.32 1.91 -4.81
N PHE A 53 6.73 2.60 -5.87
CA PHE A 53 5.87 2.81 -7.03
C PHE A 53 5.58 1.53 -7.80
N LYS A 54 6.58 0.64 -7.92
CA LYS A 54 6.46 -0.63 -8.63
C LYS A 54 5.33 -1.49 -8.06
N ARG A 55 5.40 -1.83 -6.78
CA ARG A 55 4.36 -2.67 -6.14
C ARG A 55 3.02 -1.95 -6.11
N LEU A 56 3.01 -0.62 -6.03
CA LEU A 56 1.77 0.16 -6.04
C LEU A 56 1.06 -0.02 -7.36
N ILE A 57 1.78 0.14 -8.47
CA ILE A 57 1.23 0.03 -9.81
C ILE A 57 0.81 -1.40 -10.13
N GLU A 58 1.65 -2.39 -9.82
CA GLU A 58 1.36 -3.80 -10.05
C GLU A 58 0.17 -4.29 -9.19
N GLY A 59 0.09 -3.85 -7.93
CA GLY A 59 -0.95 -4.28 -6.99
C GLY A 59 -2.25 -3.50 -7.07
N TRP A 60 -2.24 -2.25 -7.57
CA TRP A 60 -3.42 -1.38 -7.58
C TRP A 60 -4.67 -2.01 -8.22
N PRO A 61 -4.62 -2.67 -9.40
CA PRO A 61 -5.80 -3.28 -10.00
C PRO A 61 -6.51 -4.29 -9.09
N LYS A 62 -5.75 -4.98 -8.23
CA LYS A 62 -6.26 -5.96 -7.27
C LYS A 62 -6.81 -5.28 -6.01
N TRP A 63 -6.10 -4.30 -5.46
CA TRP A 63 -6.44 -3.66 -4.19
C TRP A 63 -7.53 -2.59 -4.31
N ARG A 64 -7.66 -1.96 -5.48
CA ARG A 64 -8.59 -0.86 -5.72
C ARG A 64 -10.01 -1.13 -5.22
N LYS A 65 -10.56 -2.32 -5.46
CA LYS A 65 -11.93 -2.69 -5.03
C LYS A 65 -12.10 -2.83 -3.52
N HIS A 66 -11.00 -2.89 -2.77
CA HIS A 66 -10.98 -3.06 -1.31
C HIS A 66 -10.63 -1.76 -0.56
N VAL A 67 -9.98 -0.81 -1.23
CA VAL A 67 -9.70 0.53 -0.69
C VAL A 67 -11.02 1.30 -0.54
N ARG A 68 -11.27 1.86 0.64
CA ARG A 68 -12.54 2.52 0.98
C ARG A 68 -12.58 3.96 0.53
N SER A 69 -11.44 4.65 0.56
CA SER A 69 -11.40 6.08 0.30
C SER A 69 -11.52 6.43 -1.18
N MET A 70 -12.57 7.19 -1.53
CA MET A 70 -12.80 7.62 -2.91
C MET A 70 -11.76 8.64 -3.42
N SER A 71 -11.18 9.44 -2.53
CA SER A 71 -10.06 10.31 -2.92
C SER A 71 -8.83 9.49 -3.30
N ARG A 72 -8.54 8.40 -2.57
CA ARG A 72 -7.47 7.44 -2.91
C ARG A 72 -7.68 6.80 -4.26
N HIS A 73 -8.92 6.40 -4.58
CA HIS A 73 -9.23 5.84 -5.91
C HIS A 73 -8.82 6.81 -7.01
N ARG A 74 -9.28 8.07 -6.94
CA ARG A 74 -8.93 9.07 -7.96
C ARG A 74 -7.42 9.31 -8.06
N SER A 75 -6.76 9.47 -6.92
CA SER A 75 -5.31 9.72 -6.89
C SER A 75 -4.50 8.55 -7.46
N PHE A 76 -4.83 7.31 -7.08
CA PHE A 76 -4.10 6.15 -7.55
C PHE A 76 -4.50 5.71 -8.97
N ASP A 77 -5.76 5.88 -9.37
CA ASP A 77 -6.18 5.68 -10.77
C ASP A 77 -5.42 6.63 -11.70
N PHE A 78 -5.23 7.89 -11.29
CA PHE A 78 -4.38 8.82 -12.02
C PHE A 78 -2.92 8.40 -12.01
N LEU A 79 -2.35 8.15 -10.82
CA LEU A 79 -0.92 7.87 -10.66
C LEU A 79 -0.48 6.62 -11.42
N THR A 80 -1.28 5.55 -11.36
CA THR A 80 -0.91 4.26 -11.98
C THR A 80 -0.91 4.29 -13.50
N VAL A 81 -1.59 5.27 -14.11
CA VAL A 81 -1.55 5.52 -15.55
C VAL A 81 -0.48 6.54 -15.90
N TRP A 82 -0.43 7.64 -15.15
CA TRP A 82 0.44 8.77 -15.47
C TRP A 82 1.91 8.42 -15.29
N LEU A 83 2.26 7.74 -14.20
CA LEU A 83 3.65 7.52 -13.83
C LEU A 83 4.41 6.66 -14.85
N PRO A 84 3.90 5.49 -15.31
CA PRO A 84 4.55 4.72 -16.36
C PRO A 84 4.68 5.45 -17.70
N ALA A 85 3.74 6.36 -17.99
CA ALA A 85 3.71 7.09 -19.25
C ALA A 85 4.61 8.34 -19.27
N ASN A 86 4.98 8.90 -18.10
CA ASN A 86 5.59 10.23 -18.02
C ASN A 86 6.91 10.28 -17.25
N SER A 87 7.35 9.19 -16.62
CA SER A 87 8.60 9.15 -15.86
C SER A 87 9.45 7.96 -16.31
N PRO A 88 10.65 8.16 -16.91
CA PRO A 88 11.47 7.06 -17.43
C PRO A 88 12.02 6.08 -16.37
N ASP A 89 12.00 6.47 -15.10
CA ASP A 89 12.73 5.82 -14.00
C ASP A 89 11.83 5.52 -12.78
N TRP A 90 10.53 5.41 -13.01
CA TRP A 90 9.54 5.28 -11.94
C TRP A 90 9.59 3.95 -11.17
N ASP A 91 10.16 2.91 -11.76
CA ASP A 91 10.23 1.55 -11.24
C ASP A 91 11.61 1.18 -10.66
N LYS A 92 12.55 2.14 -10.64
CA LYS A 92 13.89 2.00 -10.09
C LYS A 92 13.93 2.09 -8.57
#